data_AF-A0A520IKY8-F1
#
_entry.id   AF-A0A520IKY8-F1
#
_cell.length_a   1.000
_cell.length_b   1.000
_cell.length_c   1.000
_cell.angle_alpha   90.00
_cell.angle_beta   90.00
_cell.angle_gamma   90.00
#
_symmetry.space_group_name_H-M   'P 1'
#
loop_
_entity.id
_entity.type
_entity.pdbx_description
1 polymer ?
#
loop_
_entity_poly.entity_id
_entity_poly.type
_entity_poly.pdbx_seq_one_letter_code
_entity_poly.pdbx_strand_id
1 'polypeptide(L)'
;EALIDTLRAQGFTQAIGVIALPNDGSIRLHESVGFRRAGVYRAVGYKNGQWIDVGHWQCALNDAAVPPVEPRRFAEVGVVRG
;
A
#
# COMPACT_ATOMS: atom_id res chain seq x y z
N GLU A 1 0.60 11.38 -2.70
CA GLU A 1 1.43 11.42 -1.48
C GLU A 1 0.61 11.63 -0.22
N ALA A 2 -0.28 12.62 -0.12
CA ALA A 2 -1.02 12.96 1.11
C ALA A 2 -1.57 11.79 1.94
N LEU A 3 -2.12 10.75 1.31
CA LEU A 3 -2.55 9.54 2.04
C LEU A 3 -1.38 8.85 2.77
N ILE A 4 -0.26 8.65 2.09
CA ILE A 4 0.95 8.01 2.65
C ILE A 4 1.51 8.83 3.79
N ASP A 5 1.59 10.16 3.64
CA ASP A 5 2.05 11.04 4.71
C ASP A 5 1.11 11.05 5.90
N THR A 6 -0.20 11.01 5.64
CA THR A 6 -1.21 10.86 6.68
C THR A 6 -1.06 9.54 7.43
N LEU A 7 -0.86 8.42 6.74
CA LEU A 7 -0.65 7.12 7.36
C LEU A 7 0.63 7.09 8.21
N ARG A 8 1.72 7.75 7.75
CA ARG A 8 2.93 7.93 8.56
C ARG A 8 2.63 8.70 9.83
N ALA A 9 1.93 9.84 9.74
CA ALA A 9 1.57 10.67 10.88
C ALA A 9 0.57 10.00 11.85
N GLN A 10 -0.26 9.09 11.35
CA GLN A 10 -1.10 8.22 12.15
C GLN A 10 -0.31 7.12 12.88
N GLY A 11 0.95 6.86 12.52
CA GLY A 11 1.78 5.85 13.19
C GLY A 11 1.63 4.44 12.63
N PHE A 12 1.04 4.25 11.45
CA PHE A 12 1.06 2.94 10.77
C PHE A 12 2.49 2.56 10.38
N THR A 13 2.82 1.27 10.40
CA THR A 13 4.17 0.78 10.06
C THR A 13 4.30 0.44 8.57
N GLN A 14 3.24 -0.09 7.96
CA GLN A 14 3.25 -0.59 6.59
C GLN A 14 1.94 -0.21 5.88
N ALA A 15 2.01 0.08 4.59
CA ALA A 15 0.85 0.12 3.70
C ALA A 15 0.96 -0.97 2.63
N ILE A 16 -0.15 -1.64 2.31
CA ILE A 16 -0.21 -2.71 1.32
C ILE A 16 -1.13 -2.28 0.17
N GLY A 17 -0.59 -2.30 -1.05
CA GLY A 17 -1.33 -2.13 -2.30
C GLY A 17 -1.50 -3.48 -3.00
N VAL A 18 -2.72 -3.79 -3.45
CA VAL A 18 -3.03 -5.04 -4.15
C VAL A 18 -3.51 -4.70 -5.56
N ILE A 19 -2.82 -5.22 -6.56
CA ILE A 19 -2.98 -4.79 -7.96
C ILE A 19 -3.29 -6.01 -8.82
N ALA A 20 -4.43 -5.99 -9.52
CA ALA A 20 -4.73 -6.93 -10.60
C ALA A 20 -3.82 -6.63 -11.81
N LEU A 21 -3.22 -7.66 -12.38
CA LEU A 21 -2.20 -7.55 -13.43
C LEU A 21 -2.71 -8.07 -14.79
N PRO A 22 -2.22 -7.49 -15.90
CA PRO A 22 -1.24 -6.40 -15.99
C PRO A 22 -1.86 -5.01 -15.72
N ASN A 23 -1.11 -4.12 -15.07
CA ASN A 23 -1.53 -2.73 -14.82
C ASN A 23 -0.35 -1.79 -14.58
N ASP A 24 0.39 -1.47 -15.64
CA ASP A 24 1.61 -0.65 -15.58
C ASP A 24 1.37 0.74 -14.98
N GLY A 25 0.20 1.34 -15.24
CA GLY A 25 -0.16 2.64 -14.70
C GLY A 25 -0.25 2.63 -13.16
N SER A 26 -0.96 1.64 -12.61
CA SER A 26 -1.05 1.46 -11.16
C SER A 26 0.30 1.10 -10.55
N ILE A 27 1.07 0.23 -11.20
CA ILE A 27 2.42 -0.16 -10.74
C ILE A 27 3.30 1.07 -10.59
N ARG A 28 3.44 1.89 -11.65
CA ARG A 28 4.28 3.09 -11.62
C ARG A 28 3.81 4.10 -10.57
N LEU A 29 2.49 4.25 -10.39
CA LEU A 29 1.94 5.15 -9.38
C LEU A 29 2.26 4.69 -7.95
N HIS A 30 2.17 3.38 -7.67
CA HIS A 30 2.53 2.86 -6.36
C HIS A 30 4.04 3.00 -6.13
N GLU A 31 4.86 2.63 -7.11
CA GLU A 31 6.32 2.69 -7.00
C GLU A 31 6.83 4.13 -6.85
N SER A 32 6.19 5.12 -7.49
CA SER A 32 6.57 6.53 -7.37
C SER A 32 6.38 7.10 -5.96
N VAL A 33 5.49 6.53 -5.15
CA VAL A 33 5.26 6.93 -3.75
C VAL A 33 5.89 5.97 -2.74
N GLY A 34 6.83 5.13 -3.19
CA GLY A 34 7.69 4.33 -2.31
C GLY A 34 7.20 2.92 -2.02
N PHE A 35 6.20 2.41 -2.73
CA PHE A 35 5.86 0.99 -2.67
C PHE A 35 6.88 0.14 -3.44
N ARG A 36 7.09 -1.09 -2.99
CA ARG A 36 7.93 -2.10 -3.64
C ARG A 36 7.19 -3.41 -3.74
N ARG A 37 7.42 -4.17 -4.82
CA ARG A 37 6.77 -5.47 -5.02
C ARG A 37 7.16 -6.46 -3.91
N ALA A 38 6.16 -7.06 -3.28
CA ALA A 38 6.30 -8.02 -2.18
C ALA A 38 5.89 -9.45 -2.57
N GLY A 39 5.03 -9.61 -3.60
CA GLY A 39 4.62 -10.95 -4.04
C GLY A 39 3.63 -10.95 -5.20
N VAL A 40 3.29 -12.14 -5.70
CA VAL A 40 2.26 -12.34 -6.72
C VAL A 40 1.56 -13.68 -6.53
N TYR A 41 0.23 -13.67 -6.63
CA TYR A 41 -0.57 -14.86 -6.87
C TYR A 41 -0.85 -14.98 -8.36
N ARG A 42 -0.51 -16.14 -8.94
CA ARG A 42 -0.63 -16.38 -10.39
C ARG A 42 -1.99 -17.00 -10.72
N ALA A 43 -2.63 -16.53 -11.78
CA ALA A 43 -3.92 -17.01 -12.30
C ALA A 43 -4.97 -17.22 -11.19
N VAL A 44 -5.05 -16.29 -10.24
CA VAL A 44 -5.85 -16.43 -9.02
C VAL A 44 -7.31 -16.01 -9.22
N GLY A 45 -7.60 -15.23 -10.26
CA GLY A 45 -8.96 -14.84 -10.64
C GLY A 45 -9.20 -15.05 -12.13
N TYR A 46 -10.45 -15.30 -12.51
CA TYR A 46 -10.88 -15.32 -13.91
C TYR A 46 -11.92 -14.23 -14.14
N LYS A 47 -11.65 -13.30 -15.06
CA LYS A 47 -12.53 -12.17 -15.36
C LYS A 47 -12.34 -11.72 -16.80
N ASN A 48 -13.43 -11.37 -17.49
CA ASN A 48 -13.39 -10.87 -18.88
C ASN A 48 -12.63 -11.80 -19.84
N GLY A 49 -12.80 -13.11 -19.70
CA GLY A 49 -12.18 -14.09 -20.60
C GLY A 49 -10.69 -14.37 -20.37
N GLN A 50 -10.13 -13.90 -19.25
CA GLN A 50 -8.70 -14.03 -18.95
C GLN A 50 -8.45 -14.42 -17.48
N TRP A 51 -7.39 -15.19 -17.28
CA TRP A 51 -6.81 -15.42 -15.96
C TRP A 51 -6.01 -14.20 -15.52
N ILE A 52 -6.16 -13.82 -14.26
CA ILE A 52 -5.63 -12.60 -13.67
C ILE A 52 -4.64 -12.98 -12.56
N ASP A 53 -3.44 -12.44 -12.68
CA ASP A 53 -2.47 -12.40 -11.60
C ASP A 53 -2.81 -11.25 -10.64
N VAL A 54 -2.57 -11.44 -9.34
CA VAL A 54 -2.73 -10.38 -8.34
C VAL A 54 -1.41 -10.18 -7.62
N GLY A 55 -0.80 -9.02 -7.84
CA GLY A 55 0.45 -8.64 -7.19
C GLY A 55 0.21 -7.84 -5.91
N HIS A 56 1.12 -8.00 -4.96
CA HIS A 56 1.16 -7.26 -3.71
C HIS A 56 2.37 -6.33 -3.71
N TRP A 57 2.14 -5.08 -3.38
CA TRP A 57 3.14 -4.04 -3.18
C TRP A 57 3.08 -3.56 -1.74
N GLN A 58 4.24 -3.30 -1.14
CA GLN A 58 4.39 -2.88 0.24
C GLN A 58 5.18 -1.58 0.32
N CYS A 59 4.70 -0.64 1.13
CA CYS A 59 5.41 0.60 1.46
C CYS A 59 5.70 0.63 2.96
N ALA A 60 6.98 0.74 3.32
CA ALA A 60 7.39 0.97 4.69
C ALA A 60 7.10 2.44 5.08
N LEU A 61 6.38 2.62 6.18
CA LEU A 61 5.92 3.93 6.65
C LEU A 61 6.68 4.37 7.90
N ASN A 62 6.75 3.50 8.91
CA ASN A 62 7.43 3.70 10.19
C ASN A 62 8.02 2.36 10.69
N ASP A 63 8.95 2.42 11.64
CA ASP A 63 9.54 1.22 12.26
C ASP A 63 8.51 0.45 13.11
N ALA A 64 8.64 -0.88 13.12
CA ALA A 64 7.86 -1.73 14.02
C ALA A 64 8.46 -1.69 15.43
N ALA A 65 7.71 -1.17 16.40
CA ALA A 65 8.12 -1.07 17.81
C ALA A 65 7.55 -2.19 18.68
N VAL A 66 8.19 -2.44 19.83
CA VAL A 66 7.73 -3.37 20.88
C VAL A 66 7.71 -2.64 22.24
N PRO A 67 6.55 -2.43 22.87
CA PRO A 67 5.21 -2.74 22.36
C PRO A 67 4.84 -1.86 21.14
N PRO A 68 3.86 -2.28 20.32
CA PRO A 68 3.41 -1.44 19.22
C PRO A 68 2.82 -0.13 19.74
N VAL A 69 3.05 0.95 19.01
CA VAL A 69 2.35 2.21 19.23
C VAL A 69 1.00 2.13 18.54
N GLU A 70 -0.08 2.37 19.28
CA GLU A 70 -1.43 2.38 18.71
C GLU A 70 -1.54 3.51 17.67
N PRO A 71 -1.97 3.22 16.42
CA PRO A 71 -2.15 4.27 15.43
C PRO A 71 -3.20 5.30 15.87
N ARG A 72 -2.88 6.58 15.65
CA ARG A 72 -3.79 7.70 15.92
C ARG A 72 -4.98 7.66 14.98
N ARG A 73 -6.14 8.09 15.50
CA ARG A 73 -7.37 8.14 14.69
C ARG A 73 -7.22 9.23 13.63
N PHE A 74 -7.81 9.00 12.45
CA PHE A 74 -7.78 10.01 11.39
C PHE A 74 -8.37 11.36 11.84
N ALA A 75 -9.42 11.34 12.66
CA ALA A 75 -10.03 12.57 13.21
C ALA A 75 -9.07 13.42 14.07
N GLU A 76 -7.99 12.82 14.61
CA GLU A 76 -6.99 13.51 15.43
C GLU A 76 -5.79 14.01 14.60
N VAL A 77 -5.59 13.45 13.40
CA VAL A 77 -4.44 13.75 12.53
C VAL A 77 -4.84 14.66 11.37
N GLY A 78 -6.00 14.41 10.76
CA GLY A 78 -6.44 15.06 9.53
C GLY A 78 -5.61 14.63 8.31
N VAL A 79 -5.78 15.35 7.20
CA VAL A 79 -4.97 15.15 6.01
C VAL A 79 -3.62 15.83 6.19
N VAL A 80 -2.55 15.06 6.11
CA VAL A 80 -1.18 15.57 6.04
C VAL A 80 -0.76 15.65 4.57
N ARG A 81 -0.12 16.75 4.21
CA ARG A 81 0.56 16.94 2.92
C ARG A 81 1.99 17.28 3.27
N GLY A 82 2.94 16.44 2.84
CA GLY A 82 4.37 16.75 2.91
C GLY A 82 4.73 18.07 2.24
#